data_AF-A0A258QY77-F1
#
_entry.id   AF-A0A258QY77-F1
#
_cell.length_a   1.000
_cell.length_b   1.000
_cell.length_c   1.000
_cell.angle_alpha   90.00
_cell.angle_beta   90.00
_cell.angle_gamma   90.00
#
_symmetry.space_group_name_H-M   'P 1'
#
loop_
_entity.id
_entity.type
_entity.pdbx_description
1 polymer ?
#
loop_
_entity_poly.entity_id
_entity_poly.type
_entity_poly.pdbx_seq_one_letter_code
_entity_poly.pdbx_strand_id
1 'polypeptide(L)'
;MSSPRIFVPNDATAIACGADRIARKLQDAFAARGLSVEIVRNGSRGLFWLEPLLEVETPAGRVGYGPVKPSEVEALLDAGLLEGAAHPLNLGLVEEIPYLKKQTRLTFARCGIIDPLSLEDYKAHGGYRGLARAAEIGPSATVEEVFLSGLRGRGGAGFPTGIKWRTVAAAPADQRYIVCNADEGDSGTFADRLIMEADPFCLIEGMTIAGLAVGATKGFVYCRSEYPLSLVVMEKAIAIARANGLLGKNVAGSGYDFDMEMRMGAGAYVCGEETALLDSLEGKRGVVRAKPPLPAHKGLFGKPTVINNLISLATVPVILDK
;
A
#
# COMPACT_ATOMS: atom_id res chain seq x y z
N MET A 1 -24.65 -21.65 -0.36
CA MET A 1 -23.41 -21.66 0.45
C MET A 1 -22.37 -20.91 -0.35
N SER A 2 -21.62 -19.97 0.25
CA SER A 2 -20.49 -19.34 -0.44
C SER A 2 -19.48 -20.40 -0.81
N SER A 3 -18.83 -20.25 -1.96
CA SER A 3 -17.68 -21.10 -2.31
C SER A 3 -16.60 -20.96 -1.24
N PRO A 4 -15.92 -22.05 -0.84
CA PRO A 4 -14.77 -21.96 0.05
C PRO A 4 -13.71 -21.06 -0.58
N ARG A 5 -13.01 -20.29 0.26
CA ARG A 5 -11.97 -19.35 -0.15
C ARG A 5 -10.61 -19.84 0.33
N ILE A 6 -9.66 -19.87 -0.59
CA ILE A 6 -8.24 -20.10 -0.31
C ILE A 6 -7.45 -18.86 -0.72
N PHE A 7 -6.49 -18.47 0.11
CA PHE A 7 -5.68 -17.29 -0.06
C PHE A 7 -4.25 -17.71 -0.44
N VAL A 8 -3.76 -17.20 -1.56
CA VAL A 8 -2.42 -17.45 -2.08
C VAL A 8 -1.74 -16.11 -2.34
N PRO A 9 -0.71 -15.74 -1.55
CA PRO A 9 -0.11 -14.42 -1.65
C PRO A 9 0.42 -14.08 -3.06
N ASN A 10 0.33 -12.81 -3.41
CA ASN A 10 0.76 -12.26 -4.71
C ASN A 10 1.75 -11.08 -4.55
N ASP A 11 2.40 -10.97 -3.38
CA ASP A 11 3.51 -10.04 -3.22
C ASP A 11 4.79 -10.61 -3.88
N ALA A 12 5.76 -9.74 -4.18
CA ALA A 12 6.97 -10.14 -4.87
C ALA A 12 7.76 -11.23 -4.12
N THR A 13 7.76 -11.21 -2.78
CA THR A 13 8.46 -12.23 -1.98
C THR A 13 7.80 -13.59 -2.14
N ALA A 14 6.47 -13.69 -1.99
CA ALA A 14 5.77 -14.96 -2.17
C ALA A 14 5.86 -15.48 -3.61
N ILE A 15 5.79 -14.59 -4.61
CA ILE A 15 5.98 -14.95 -6.02
C ILE A 15 7.39 -15.53 -6.23
N ALA A 16 8.42 -14.90 -5.67
CA ALA A 16 9.79 -15.40 -5.75
C ALA A 16 9.92 -16.81 -5.13
N CYS A 17 9.18 -17.09 -4.06
CA CYS A 17 9.12 -18.41 -3.43
C CYS A 17 8.20 -19.43 -4.15
N GLY A 18 7.49 -19.02 -5.21
CA GLY A 18 6.71 -19.91 -6.07
C GLY A 18 5.19 -19.85 -5.91
N ALA A 19 4.64 -18.82 -5.27
CA ALA A 19 3.20 -18.67 -5.04
C ALA A 19 2.36 -18.76 -6.34
N ASP A 20 2.83 -18.19 -7.45
CA ASP A 20 2.14 -18.29 -8.74
C ASP A 20 2.05 -19.72 -9.28
N ARG A 21 3.07 -20.55 -9.04
CA ARG A 21 3.02 -21.97 -9.42
C ARG A 21 2.02 -22.72 -8.56
N ILE A 22 1.90 -22.34 -7.28
CA ILE A 22 0.93 -22.93 -6.36
C ILE A 22 -0.50 -22.55 -6.75
N ALA A 23 -0.76 -21.26 -7.02
CA ALA A 23 -2.07 -20.79 -7.46
C ALA A 23 -2.55 -21.53 -8.73
N ARG A 24 -1.67 -21.69 -9.73
CA ARG A 24 -1.99 -22.47 -10.94
C ARG A 24 -2.28 -23.94 -10.64
N LYS A 25 -1.45 -24.59 -9.83
CA LYS A 25 -1.66 -25.99 -9.45
C LYS A 25 -2.96 -26.20 -8.67
N LEU A 26 -3.30 -25.28 -7.77
CA LEU A 26 -4.59 -25.31 -7.06
C LEU A 26 -5.75 -25.17 -8.05
N GLN A 27 -5.65 -24.24 -9.00
CA GLN A 27 -6.68 -24.06 -10.03
C GLN A 27 -6.88 -25.33 -10.86
N ASP A 28 -5.79 -25.94 -11.33
CA ASP A 28 -5.84 -27.19 -12.12
C ASP A 28 -6.42 -28.35 -11.28
N ALA A 29 -6.00 -28.48 -10.02
CA ALA A 29 -6.46 -29.53 -9.11
C ALA A 29 -7.94 -29.36 -8.76
N PHE A 30 -8.41 -28.13 -8.52
CA PHE A 30 -9.83 -27.86 -8.28
C PHE A 30 -10.68 -28.18 -9.50
N ALA A 31 -10.24 -27.81 -10.70
CA ALA A 31 -10.92 -28.17 -11.95
C ALA A 31 -10.99 -29.69 -12.14
N ALA A 32 -9.88 -30.42 -11.92
CA ALA A 32 -9.83 -31.87 -12.03
C ALA A 32 -10.72 -32.59 -11.01
N ARG A 33 -10.88 -32.01 -9.81
CA ARG A 33 -11.74 -32.54 -8.73
C ARG A 33 -13.19 -32.05 -8.81
N GLY A 34 -13.54 -31.20 -9.77
CA GLY A 34 -14.88 -30.62 -9.89
C GLY A 34 -15.27 -29.69 -8.72
N LEU A 35 -14.28 -29.09 -8.05
CA LEU A 35 -14.48 -28.22 -6.90
C LEU A 35 -14.61 -26.75 -7.31
N SER A 36 -15.61 -26.06 -6.77
CA SER A 36 -15.78 -24.61 -6.95
C SER A 36 -15.20 -23.86 -5.76
N VAL A 37 -13.91 -23.52 -5.84
CA VAL A 37 -13.15 -22.81 -4.80
C VAL A 37 -12.66 -21.48 -5.35
N GLU A 38 -12.81 -20.40 -4.58
CA GLU A 38 -12.27 -19.10 -4.93
C GLU A 38 -10.80 -19.01 -4.47
N ILE A 39 -9.89 -18.73 -5.39
CA ILE A 39 -8.48 -18.45 -5.08
C ILE A 39 -8.31 -16.93 -5.00
N VAL A 40 -8.22 -16.42 -3.78
CA VAL A 40 -7.93 -15.01 -3.51
C VAL A 40 -6.42 -14.79 -3.59
N ARG A 41 -6.00 -13.86 -4.45
CA ARG A 41 -4.59 -13.47 -4.56
C ARG A 41 -4.28 -12.31 -3.60
N ASN A 42 -4.28 -12.61 -2.30
CA ASN A 42 -4.04 -11.63 -1.24
C ASN A 42 -2.61 -11.06 -1.26
N GLY A 43 -2.38 -9.98 -0.52
CA GLY A 43 -1.01 -9.55 -0.18
C GLY A 43 -0.29 -10.54 0.73
N SER A 44 0.96 -10.26 1.13
CA SER A 44 1.63 -11.03 2.18
C SER A 44 1.30 -10.52 3.58
N ARG A 45 1.24 -11.44 4.55
CA ARG A 45 1.17 -11.14 5.98
C ARG A 45 2.47 -10.54 6.53
N GLY A 46 3.59 -10.69 5.82
CA GLY A 46 4.93 -10.23 6.23
C GLY A 46 5.77 -11.27 6.98
N LEU A 47 5.35 -12.54 7.03
CA LEU A 47 6.10 -13.64 7.66
C LEU A 47 6.90 -14.38 6.59
N PHE A 48 7.90 -13.73 6.01
CA PHE A 48 8.57 -14.24 4.81
C PHE A 48 9.25 -15.61 4.95
N TRP A 49 9.54 -16.08 6.17
CA TRP A 49 10.04 -17.45 6.38
C TRP A 49 8.95 -18.53 6.22
N LEU A 50 7.68 -18.13 6.17
CA LEU A 50 6.52 -18.99 5.91
C LEU A 50 5.98 -18.82 4.50
N GLU A 51 6.53 -17.92 3.68
CA GLU A 51 6.05 -17.73 2.31
C GLU A 51 6.54 -18.86 1.38
N PRO A 52 5.66 -19.39 0.48
CA PRO A 52 4.25 -19.06 0.30
C PRO A 52 3.37 -19.56 1.45
N LEU A 53 2.69 -18.64 2.13
CA LEU A 53 1.76 -18.90 3.23
C LEU A 53 0.35 -19.01 2.66
N LEU A 54 -0.15 -20.22 2.52
CA LEU A 54 -1.54 -20.45 2.12
C LEU A 54 -2.44 -20.23 3.33
N GLU A 55 -3.61 -19.65 3.12
CA GLU A 55 -4.64 -19.59 4.16
C GLU A 55 -5.96 -20.13 3.61
N VAL A 56 -6.73 -20.80 4.45
CA VAL A 56 -8.08 -21.28 4.09
C VAL A 56 -9.07 -20.71 5.08
N GLU A 57 -10.19 -20.20 4.56
CA GLU A 57 -11.28 -19.71 5.39
C GLU A 57 -12.05 -20.86 6.04
N THR A 58 -12.12 -20.86 7.37
CA THR A 58 -12.89 -21.82 8.16
C THR A 58 -13.85 -21.08 9.10
N PRO A 59 -14.84 -21.76 9.72
CA PRO A 59 -15.70 -21.14 10.73
C PRO A 59 -14.95 -20.54 11.93
N ALA A 60 -13.74 -21.01 12.22
CA ALA A 60 -12.90 -20.50 13.31
C ALA A 60 -12.02 -19.29 12.89
N GLY A 61 -12.01 -18.94 11.60
CA GLY A 61 -11.12 -17.95 11.00
C GLY A 61 -10.18 -18.57 9.95
N ARG A 62 -9.18 -17.79 9.52
CA ARG A 62 -8.20 -18.24 8.51
C ARG A 62 -7.12 -19.13 9.12
N VAL A 63 -7.07 -20.38 8.68
CA VAL A 63 -6.03 -21.36 9.05
C VAL A 63 -4.89 -21.31 8.04
N GLY A 64 -3.65 -21.24 8.53
CA GLY A 64 -2.45 -21.07 7.71
C GLY A 64 -1.69 -22.37 7.46
N TYR A 65 -1.07 -22.47 6.28
CA TYR A 65 -0.15 -23.53 5.89
C TYR A 65 1.10 -22.92 5.28
N GLY A 66 2.29 -23.24 5.80
CA GLY A 66 3.52 -22.67 5.23
C GLY A 66 4.82 -23.16 5.86
N PRO A 67 5.96 -23.01 5.14
CA PRO A 67 6.05 -22.59 3.74
C PRO A 67 5.66 -23.71 2.78
N VAL A 68 4.71 -23.45 1.86
CA VAL A 68 4.20 -24.46 0.93
C VAL A 68 5.04 -24.48 -0.35
N LYS A 69 5.45 -25.66 -0.79
CA LYS A 69 6.08 -25.89 -2.10
C LYS A 69 5.04 -26.32 -3.14
N PRO A 70 5.26 -26.03 -4.43
CA PRO A 70 4.39 -26.51 -5.50
C PRO A 70 4.18 -28.04 -5.53
N SER A 71 5.13 -28.82 -5.02
CA SER A 71 5.02 -30.28 -4.92
C SER A 71 4.09 -30.78 -3.82
N GLU A 72 3.73 -29.93 -2.85
CA GLU A 72 2.94 -30.30 -1.68
C GLU A 72 1.44 -30.05 -1.87
N VAL A 73 1.04 -29.41 -2.98
CA VAL A 73 -0.35 -29.01 -3.23
C VAL A 73 -1.31 -30.20 -3.21
N GLU A 74 -1.00 -31.29 -3.92
CA GLU A 74 -1.88 -32.48 -3.94
C GLU A 74 -1.99 -33.13 -2.56
N ALA A 75 -0.87 -33.26 -1.84
CA ALA A 75 -0.85 -33.86 -0.51
C ALA A 75 -1.65 -33.03 0.51
N LEU A 76 -1.59 -31.69 0.42
CA LEU A 76 -2.42 -30.80 1.23
C LEU A 76 -3.91 -30.98 0.92
N LEU A 77 -4.27 -31.00 -0.37
CA LEU A 77 -5.66 -31.21 -0.78
C LEU A 77 -6.21 -32.57 -0.31
N ASP A 78 -5.41 -33.63 -0.44
CA ASP A 78 -5.78 -34.98 0.02
C ASP A 78 -5.91 -35.06 1.54
N ALA A 79 -5.15 -34.25 2.27
CA ALA A 79 -5.24 -34.15 3.72
C ALA A 79 -6.44 -33.35 4.22
N GLY A 80 -7.23 -32.71 3.35
CA GLY A 80 -8.37 -31.87 3.74
C GLY A 80 -8.00 -30.39 3.96
N LEU A 81 -7.15 -29.83 3.08
CA LEU A 81 -6.76 -28.42 3.12
C LEU A 81 -7.96 -27.48 3.24
N LEU A 82 -9.03 -27.72 2.48
CA LEU A 82 -10.21 -26.84 2.43
C LEU A 82 -11.01 -26.83 3.75
N GLU A 83 -10.82 -27.84 4.59
CA GLU A 83 -11.45 -27.98 5.90
C GLU A 83 -10.54 -27.47 7.04
N GLY A 84 -9.34 -26.97 6.72
CA GLY A 84 -8.36 -26.58 7.75
C GLY A 84 -7.76 -27.77 8.49
N ALA A 85 -7.71 -28.95 7.86
CA ALA A 85 -7.28 -30.19 8.48
C ALA A 85 -5.78 -30.21 8.88
N ALA A 86 -5.45 -31.14 9.79
CA ALA A 86 -4.10 -31.31 10.30
C ALA A 86 -3.12 -31.73 9.18
N HIS A 87 -1.98 -31.07 9.13
CA HIS A 87 -0.88 -31.35 8.21
C HIS A 87 0.43 -30.89 8.86
N PRO A 88 1.61 -31.45 8.54
CA PRO A 88 2.89 -30.94 9.08
C PRO A 88 3.17 -29.45 8.82
N LEU A 89 2.54 -28.89 7.78
CA LEU A 89 2.62 -27.46 7.45
C LEU A 89 1.52 -26.61 8.10
N ASN A 90 0.54 -27.20 8.80
CA ASN A 90 -0.56 -26.47 9.43
C ASN A 90 -0.02 -25.64 10.61
N LEU A 91 -0.31 -24.33 10.58
CA LEU A 91 0.15 -23.35 11.56
C LEU A 91 -0.97 -22.92 12.52
N GLY A 92 -2.17 -23.45 12.38
CA GLY A 92 -3.37 -23.03 13.08
C GLY A 92 -3.91 -21.70 12.56
N LEU A 93 -4.64 -20.97 13.40
CA LEU A 93 -5.18 -19.66 13.07
C LEU A 93 -4.04 -18.65 12.85
N VAL A 94 -4.01 -18.02 11.68
CA VAL A 94 -2.89 -17.13 11.29
C VAL A 94 -2.77 -15.93 12.23
N GLU A 95 -3.89 -15.35 12.66
CA GLU A 95 -3.92 -14.24 13.61
C GLU A 95 -3.38 -14.62 14.99
N GLU A 96 -3.38 -15.91 15.33
CA GLU A 96 -2.88 -16.42 16.61
C GLU A 96 -1.37 -16.72 16.60
N ILE A 97 -0.72 -16.67 15.43
CA ILE A 97 0.73 -16.80 15.32
C ILE A 97 1.38 -15.69 16.15
N PRO A 98 2.23 -16.02 17.17
CA PRO A 98 2.73 -15.03 18.12
C PRO A 98 3.45 -13.83 17.49
N TYR A 99 4.08 -14.02 16.33
CA TYR A 99 4.72 -12.93 15.59
C TYR A 99 3.73 -11.88 15.08
N LEU A 100 2.54 -12.29 14.64
CA LEU A 100 1.47 -11.38 14.20
C LEU A 100 0.71 -10.82 15.39
N LYS A 101 0.27 -11.70 16.29
CA LYS A 101 -0.59 -11.35 17.43
C LYS A 101 0.01 -10.26 18.33
N LYS A 102 1.34 -10.20 18.42
CA LYS A 102 2.07 -9.22 19.25
C LYS A 102 2.34 -7.88 18.56
N GLN A 103 1.87 -7.68 17.33
CA GLN A 103 2.07 -6.42 16.60
C GLN A 103 0.94 -5.44 16.80
N THR A 104 1.27 -4.16 16.74
CA THR A 104 0.31 -3.06 16.62
C THR A 104 0.25 -2.61 15.16
N ARG A 105 -0.53 -3.33 14.34
CA ARG A 105 -0.64 -3.08 12.89
C ARG A 105 -1.63 -1.95 12.58
N LEU A 106 -1.22 -0.70 12.77
CA LEU A 106 -2.04 0.46 12.39
C LEU A 106 -2.02 0.69 10.87
N THR A 107 -0.85 0.93 10.28
CA THR A 107 -0.70 1.15 8.84
C THR A 107 -0.85 -0.14 8.03
N PHE A 108 -0.29 -1.24 8.54
CA PHE A 108 -0.31 -2.55 7.87
C PHE A 108 -1.55 -3.39 8.20
N ALA A 109 -2.64 -2.77 8.67
CA ALA A 109 -3.81 -3.48 9.19
C ALA A 109 -4.40 -4.48 8.20
N ARG A 110 -4.37 -4.17 6.90
CA ARG A 110 -4.97 -4.99 5.83
C ARG A 110 -3.98 -5.86 5.06
N CYS A 111 -2.67 -5.58 5.13
CA CYS A 111 -1.68 -6.32 4.33
C CYS A 111 -1.70 -7.81 4.67
N GLY A 112 -2.01 -8.63 3.67
CA GLY A 112 -2.16 -10.08 3.81
C GLY A 112 -3.58 -10.56 4.09
N ILE A 113 -4.50 -9.67 4.44
CA ILE A 113 -5.91 -9.98 4.68
C ILE A 113 -6.70 -9.88 3.38
N ILE A 114 -6.55 -8.76 2.66
CA ILE A 114 -7.37 -8.41 1.51
C ILE A 114 -6.78 -8.88 0.18
N ASP A 115 -7.62 -8.99 -0.86
CA ASP A 115 -7.16 -8.83 -2.24
C ASP A 115 -6.72 -7.36 -2.45
N PRO A 116 -5.45 -7.10 -2.81
CA PRO A 116 -4.92 -5.74 -2.95
C PRO A 116 -5.64 -4.88 -4.01
N LEU A 117 -6.33 -5.50 -4.97
CA LEU A 117 -7.04 -4.81 -6.05
C LEU A 117 -8.58 -4.84 -5.87
N SER A 118 -9.08 -5.37 -4.75
CA SER A 118 -10.50 -5.33 -4.40
C SER A 118 -10.84 -4.07 -3.60
N LEU A 119 -11.57 -3.14 -4.23
CA LEU A 119 -12.13 -1.98 -3.53
C LEU A 119 -13.11 -2.38 -2.42
N GLU A 120 -13.85 -3.47 -2.63
CA GLU A 120 -14.82 -3.95 -1.65
C GLU A 120 -14.12 -4.52 -0.42
N ASP A 121 -13.03 -5.27 -0.59
CA ASP A 121 -12.20 -5.73 0.53
C ASP A 121 -11.62 -4.53 1.27
N TYR A 122 -11.09 -3.53 0.55
CA TYR A 122 -10.52 -2.33 1.16
C TYR A 122 -11.55 -1.61 2.04
N LYS A 123 -12.74 -1.33 1.52
CA LYS A 123 -13.84 -0.66 2.25
C LYS A 123 -14.35 -1.49 3.42
N ALA A 124 -14.50 -2.81 3.25
CA ALA A 124 -14.95 -3.71 4.31
C ALA A 124 -14.01 -3.69 5.53
N HIS A 125 -12.73 -3.38 5.30
CA HIS A 125 -11.70 -3.26 6.34
C HIS A 125 -11.36 -1.80 6.70
N GLY A 126 -12.34 -0.90 6.59
CA GLY A 126 -12.24 0.49 7.06
C GLY A 126 -11.60 1.46 6.05
N GLY A 127 -11.29 1.01 4.84
CA GLY A 127 -10.81 1.88 3.77
C GLY A 127 -11.77 3.01 3.45
N TYR A 128 -11.22 4.18 3.11
CA TYR A 128 -11.90 5.43 2.80
C TYR A 128 -12.66 6.11 3.95
N ARG A 129 -12.64 5.56 5.17
CA ARG A 129 -13.19 6.26 6.35
C ARG A 129 -12.40 7.51 6.70
N GLY A 130 -11.06 7.43 6.63
CA GLY A 130 -10.18 8.57 6.86
C GLY A 130 -10.39 9.67 5.83
N LEU A 131 -10.55 9.31 4.55
CA LEU A 131 -10.88 10.29 3.50
C LEU A 131 -12.25 10.92 3.70
N ALA A 132 -13.27 10.15 4.05
CA ALA A 132 -14.60 10.67 4.35
C ALA A 132 -14.55 11.69 5.50
N ARG A 133 -13.79 11.38 6.57
CA ARG A 133 -13.57 12.29 7.68
C ARG A 133 -12.83 13.56 7.26
N ALA A 134 -11.75 13.43 6.49
CA ALA A 134 -10.98 14.57 6.00
C ALA A 134 -11.84 15.53 5.15
N ALA A 135 -12.74 14.98 4.32
CA ALA A 135 -13.69 15.75 3.54
C ALA A 135 -14.71 16.48 4.42
N GLU A 136 -15.22 15.83 5.48
CA GLU A 136 -16.16 16.41 6.43
C GLU A 136 -15.57 17.60 7.20
N ILE A 137 -14.35 17.45 7.74
CA ILE A 137 -13.71 18.49 8.56
C ILE A 137 -13.02 19.57 7.73
N GLY A 138 -12.74 19.27 6.47
CA GLY A 138 -12.09 20.16 5.52
C GLY A 138 -10.57 20.30 5.71
N PRO A 139 -9.91 21.08 4.83
CA PRO A 139 -8.45 21.09 4.69
C PRO A 139 -7.70 21.51 5.96
N SER A 140 -8.10 22.64 6.56
CA SER A 140 -7.39 23.20 7.72
C SER A 140 -7.45 22.27 8.94
N ALA A 141 -8.61 21.67 9.21
CA ALA A 141 -8.77 20.74 10.31
C ALA A 141 -8.03 19.41 10.05
N THR A 142 -8.00 18.95 8.79
CA THR A 142 -7.20 17.77 8.40
C THR A 142 -5.71 17.98 8.67
N VAL A 143 -5.15 19.14 8.31
CA VAL A 143 -3.75 19.49 8.64
C VAL A 143 -3.52 19.49 10.16
N GLU A 144 -4.49 19.99 10.92
CA GLU A 144 -4.41 20.02 12.39
C GLU A 144 -4.44 18.63 13.02
N GLU A 145 -5.36 17.75 12.60
CA GLU A 145 -5.42 16.37 13.09
C GLU A 145 -4.11 15.61 12.81
N VAL A 146 -3.53 15.78 11.61
CA VAL A 146 -2.21 15.19 11.29
C VAL A 146 -1.09 15.79 12.15
N PHE A 147 -1.14 17.08 12.47
CA PHE A 147 -0.17 17.69 13.39
C PHE A 147 -0.31 17.14 14.82
N LEU A 148 -1.54 17.09 15.35
CA LEU A 148 -1.85 16.63 16.70
C LEU A 148 -1.56 15.13 16.89
N SER A 149 -1.64 14.33 15.82
CA SER A 149 -1.25 12.91 15.86
C SER A 149 0.22 12.68 16.22
N GLY A 150 1.07 13.71 16.09
CA GLY A 150 2.51 13.58 16.29
C GLY A 150 3.22 12.79 15.19
N LEU A 151 2.58 12.55 14.04
CA LEU A 151 3.20 11.85 12.92
C LEU A 151 4.51 12.54 12.49
N ARG A 152 5.59 11.76 12.46
CA ARG A 152 6.90 12.16 11.95
C ARG A 152 7.19 11.44 10.64
N GLY A 153 8.00 12.06 9.78
CA GLY A 153 8.47 11.49 8.53
C GLY A 153 9.12 10.11 8.73
N ARG A 154 8.65 9.11 8.00
CA ARG A 154 9.05 7.70 8.14
C ARG A 154 10.19 7.28 7.22
N GLY A 155 10.63 8.16 6.33
CA GLY A 155 11.85 7.99 5.51
C GLY A 155 13.15 8.34 6.26
N GLY A 156 13.23 8.13 7.58
CA GLY A 156 14.45 8.32 8.38
C GLY A 156 14.59 9.68 9.07
N ALA A 157 14.45 10.80 8.35
CA ALA A 157 14.74 12.14 8.92
C ALA A 157 13.82 12.58 10.07
N GLY A 158 12.64 11.98 10.22
CA GLY A 158 11.77 12.21 11.37
C GLY A 158 11.24 13.65 11.50
N PHE A 159 11.14 14.43 10.42
CA PHE A 159 10.54 15.76 10.48
C PHE A 159 9.01 15.67 10.72
N PRO A 160 8.39 16.50 11.58
CA PRO A 160 6.95 16.45 11.82
C PRO A 160 6.11 16.67 10.55
N THR A 161 5.26 15.71 10.20
CA THR A 161 4.48 15.72 8.95
C THR A 161 3.49 16.88 8.93
N GLY A 162 2.75 17.11 10.02
CA GLY A 162 1.79 18.22 10.10
C GLY A 162 2.43 19.60 9.93
N ILE A 163 3.66 19.81 10.43
CA ILE A 163 4.39 21.08 10.22
C ILE A 163 4.73 21.26 8.74
N LYS A 164 5.19 20.20 8.07
CA LYS A 164 5.47 20.24 6.61
C LYS A 164 4.21 20.62 5.83
N TRP A 165 3.06 20.05 6.18
CA TRP A 165 1.79 20.31 5.52
C TRP A 165 1.30 21.74 5.75
N ARG A 166 1.41 22.27 6.98
CA ARG A 166 1.12 23.68 7.28
C ARG A 166 1.92 24.63 6.40
N THR A 167 3.22 24.38 6.24
CA THR A 167 4.09 25.23 5.40
C THR A 167 3.64 25.24 3.94
N VAL A 168 3.26 24.09 3.39
CA VAL A 168 2.80 23.99 1.99
C VAL A 168 1.41 24.61 1.82
N ALA A 169 0.49 24.37 2.75
CA ALA A 169 -0.85 24.94 2.73
C ALA A 169 -0.83 26.49 2.80
N ALA A 170 0.06 27.05 3.63
CA ALA A 170 0.21 28.49 3.78
C ALA A 170 0.93 29.18 2.59
N ALA A 171 1.66 28.43 1.76
CA ALA A 171 2.39 28.99 0.63
C ALA A 171 1.41 29.40 -0.49
N PRO A 172 1.40 30.68 -0.95
CA PRO A 172 0.55 31.11 -2.05
C PRO A 172 0.96 30.45 -3.37
N ALA A 173 0.03 29.74 -4.01
CA ALA A 173 0.24 29.15 -5.33
C ALA A 173 -1.09 28.84 -6.03
N ASP A 174 -1.05 28.90 -7.36
CA ASP A 174 -2.05 28.42 -8.32
C ASP A 174 -2.09 26.88 -8.41
N GLN A 175 -0.97 26.23 -8.12
CA GLN A 175 -0.82 24.77 -8.13
C GLN A 175 0.08 24.33 -6.98
N ARG A 176 -0.28 23.21 -6.35
CA ARG A 176 0.55 22.49 -5.37
C ARG A 176 0.62 21.02 -5.74
N TYR A 177 1.65 20.33 -5.27
CA TYR A 177 1.87 18.92 -5.57
C TYR A 177 2.03 18.07 -4.33
N ILE A 178 1.57 16.82 -4.42
CA ILE A 178 1.92 15.76 -3.48
C ILE A 178 2.93 14.83 -4.16
N VAL A 179 4.06 14.58 -3.53
CA VAL A 179 5.08 13.64 -4.01
C VAL A 179 5.28 12.59 -2.95
N CYS A 180 4.97 11.35 -3.32
CA CYS A 180 5.33 10.17 -2.55
C CYS A 180 6.71 9.69 -2.98
N ASN A 181 7.65 9.68 -2.04
CA ASN A 181 8.95 9.04 -2.21
C ASN A 181 8.81 7.55 -1.86
N ALA A 182 8.86 6.72 -2.89
CA ALA A 182 8.85 5.26 -2.84
C ALA A 182 10.10 4.68 -3.53
N ASP A 183 11.23 5.39 -3.44
CA ASP A 183 12.51 4.94 -3.97
C ASP A 183 13.11 3.81 -3.12
N GLU A 184 12.76 3.72 -1.81
CA GLU A 184 13.14 2.68 -0.84
C GLU A 184 14.49 1.99 -1.16
N GLY A 185 15.54 2.81 -1.34
CA GLY A 185 16.83 2.36 -1.87
C GLY A 185 17.67 1.59 -0.86
N ASP A 186 17.34 1.69 0.42
CA ASP A 186 18.08 1.10 1.55
C ASP A 186 17.95 -0.42 1.56
N SER A 187 19.09 -1.13 1.64
CA SER A 187 19.09 -2.57 1.83
C SER A 187 18.40 -2.96 3.14
N GLY A 188 17.56 -4.00 3.10
CA GLY A 188 16.82 -4.48 4.27
C GLY A 188 15.48 -3.77 4.50
N THR A 189 15.11 -2.83 3.64
CA THR A 189 13.78 -2.19 3.65
C THR A 189 12.88 -2.77 2.56
N PHE A 190 11.60 -2.94 2.89
CA PHE A 190 10.56 -3.49 1.99
C PHE A 190 9.14 -3.06 2.42
N ALA A 191 9.05 -2.12 3.36
CA ALA A 191 7.79 -1.69 3.94
C ALA A 191 6.97 -0.89 2.91
N ASP A 192 7.65 -0.02 2.15
CA ASP A 192 7.05 0.75 1.07
C ASP A 192 6.55 -0.20 -0.02
N ARG A 193 7.41 -1.14 -0.45
CA ARG A 193 7.05 -2.20 -1.40
C ARG A 193 5.81 -2.97 -0.97
N LEU A 194 5.79 -3.41 0.29
CA LEU A 194 4.69 -4.23 0.80
C LEU A 194 3.36 -3.47 0.77
N ILE A 195 3.32 -2.18 1.10
CA ILE A 195 2.07 -1.40 0.98
C ILE A 195 1.65 -1.25 -0.49
N MET A 196 2.57 -0.93 -1.40
CA MET A 196 2.22 -0.82 -2.83
C MET A 196 1.68 -2.13 -3.42
N GLU A 197 2.17 -3.27 -2.95
CA GLU A 197 1.78 -4.59 -3.47
C GLU A 197 0.58 -5.20 -2.74
N ALA A 198 0.41 -4.91 -1.44
CA ALA A 198 -0.58 -5.57 -0.58
C ALA A 198 -1.76 -4.69 -0.12
N ASP A 199 -1.63 -3.37 -0.15
CA ASP A 199 -2.68 -2.42 0.26
C ASP A 199 -2.56 -1.08 -0.51
N PRO A 200 -2.55 -1.09 -1.86
CA PRO A 200 -2.27 0.10 -2.67
C PRO A 200 -3.28 1.23 -2.47
N PHE A 201 -4.55 0.90 -2.18
CA PHE A 201 -5.58 1.89 -1.91
C PHE A 201 -5.30 2.72 -0.65
N CYS A 202 -4.56 2.17 0.32
CA CYS A 202 -4.11 2.92 1.50
C CYS A 202 -3.19 4.09 1.15
N LEU A 203 -2.27 3.89 0.20
CA LEU A 203 -1.43 4.97 -0.31
C LEU A 203 -2.26 5.99 -1.10
N ILE A 204 -3.15 5.51 -1.98
CA ILE A 204 -4.03 6.38 -2.78
C ILE A 204 -4.87 7.26 -1.86
N GLU A 205 -5.47 6.68 -0.82
CA GLU A 205 -6.26 7.40 0.17
C GLU A 205 -5.40 8.43 0.92
N GLY A 206 -4.23 8.02 1.42
CA GLY A 206 -3.33 8.91 2.15
C GLY A 206 -2.85 10.10 1.31
N MET A 207 -2.54 9.88 0.03
CA MET A 207 -2.18 10.95 -0.91
C MET A 207 -3.37 11.86 -1.24
N THR A 208 -4.57 11.30 -1.34
CA THR A 208 -5.80 12.08 -1.57
C THR A 208 -6.12 12.98 -0.38
N ILE A 209 -6.01 12.46 0.85
CA ILE A 209 -6.15 13.25 2.07
C ILE A 209 -5.09 14.36 2.12
N ALA A 210 -3.84 14.06 1.80
CA ALA A 210 -2.78 15.06 1.73
C ALA A 210 -3.08 16.15 0.68
N GLY A 211 -3.58 15.74 -0.50
CA GLY A 211 -3.98 16.63 -1.59
C GLY A 211 -5.07 17.60 -1.15
N LEU A 212 -6.14 17.08 -0.56
CA LEU A 212 -7.23 17.85 0.03
C LEU A 212 -6.72 18.81 1.10
N ALA A 213 -5.90 18.31 2.04
CA ALA A 213 -5.41 19.06 3.20
C ALA A 213 -4.61 20.31 2.81
N VAL A 214 -3.79 20.23 1.75
CA VAL A 214 -2.94 21.34 1.33
C VAL A 214 -3.44 22.07 0.08
N GLY A 215 -4.55 21.63 -0.52
CA GLY A 215 -5.06 22.18 -1.78
C GLY A 215 -4.17 21.86 -2.98
N ALA A 216 -3.61 20.65 -3.03
CA ALA A 216 -2.92 20.11 -4.20
C ALA A 216 -3.87 19.24 -5.01
N THR A 217 -3.84 19.38 -6.33
CA THR A 217 -4.73 18.64 -7.25
C THR A 217 -4.04 17.52 -8.02
N LYS A 218 -2.71 17.42 -7.90
CA LYS A 218 -1.90 16.41 -8.60
C LYS A 218 -0.86 15.79 -7.68
N GLY A 219 -0.80 14.46 -7.71
CA GLY A 219 0.15 13.62 -7.00
C GLY A 219 1.10 12.87 -7.93
N PHE A 220 2.31 12.60 -7.46
CA PHE A 220 3.27 11.70 -8.11
C PHE A 220 3.79 10.68 -7.11
N VAL A 221 3.82 9.42 -7.49
CA VAL A 221 4.54 8.37 -6.75
C VAL A 221 5.82 8.10 -7.52
N TYR A 222 6.96 8.51 -6.97
CA TYR A 222 8.26 8.18 -7.54
C TYR A 222 8.71 6.83 -6.97
N CYS A 223 8.67 5.79 -7.80
CA CYS A 223 8.97 4.42 -7.43
C CYS A 223 10.27 3.96 -8.11
N ARG A 224 11.14 3.27 -7.38
CA ARG A 224 12.39 2.73 -7.91
C ARG A 224 12.17 1.73 -9.04
N SER A 225 13.10 1.68 -10.00
CA SER A 225 13.08 0.72 -11.13
C SER A 225 13.07 -0.74 -10.70
N GLU A 226 13.60 -1.06 -9.51
CA GLU A 226 13.73 -2.44 -9.03
C GLU A 226 12.42 -3.01 -8.47
N TYR A 227 11.34 -2.23 -8.39
CA TYR A 227 10.00 -2.66 -7.94
C TYR A 227 8.97 -2.71 -9.09
N PRO A 228 9.17 -3.54 -10.13
CA PRO A 228 8.26 -3.59 -11.28
C PRO A 228 6.86 -4.10 -10.91
N LEU A 229 6.74 -5.00 -9.93
CA LEU A 229 5.42 -5.47 -9.48
C LEU A 229 4.63 -4.36 -8.79
N SER A 230 5.28 -3.58 -7.93
CA SER A 230 4.66 -2.41 -7.28
C SER A 230 4.10 -1.43 -8.31
N LEU A 231 4.81 -1.16 -9.41
CA LEU A 231 4.29 -0.34 -10.51
C LEU A 231 3.00 -0.92 -11.09
N VAL A 232 3.02 -2.20 -11.47
CA VAL A 232 1.86 -2.87 -12.10
C VAL A 232 0.65 -2.88 -11.15
N VAL A 233 0.85 -3.16 -9.87
CA VAL A 233 -0.23 -3.18 -8.88
C VAL A 233 -0.77 -1.77 -8.65
N MET A 234 0.09 -0.78 -8.47
CA MET A 234 -0.33 0.61 -8.25
C MET A 234 -1.04 1.21 -9.47
N GLU A 235 -0.58 0.96 -10.70
CA GLU A 235 -1.26 1.44 -11.91
C GLU A 235 -2.67 0.87 -12.04
N LYS A 236 -2.85 -0.43 -11.72
CA LYS A 236 -4.16 -1.07 -11.66
C LYS A 236 -5.03 -0.45 -10.57
N ALA A 237 -4.49 -0.27 -9.36
CA ALA A 237 -5.23 0.34 -8.25
C ALA A 237 -5.63 1.79 -8.56
N ILE A 238 -4.75 2.59 -9.17
CA ILE A 238 -5.04 3.96 -9.63
C ILE A 238 -6.14 3.95 -10.69
N ALA A 239 -6.09 3.03 -11.67
CA ALA A 239 -7.13 2.89 -12.67
C ALA A 239 -8.48 2.52 -12.06
N ILE A 240 -8.50 1.57 -11.12
CA ILE A 240 -9.70 1.17 -10.37
C ILE A 240 -10.25 2.33 -9.55
N ALA A 241 -9.40 3.04 -8.80
CA ALA A 241 -9.80 4.19 -8.00
C ALA A 241 -10.40 5.30 -8.88
N ARG A 242 -9.74 5.65 -9.99
CA ARG A 242 -10.23 6.65 -10.95
C ARG A 242 -11.58 6.25 -11.56
N ALA A 243 -11.74 4.99 -11.96
CA ALA A 243 -12.99 4.47 -12.52
C ALA A 243 -14.16 4.51 -11.52
N ASN A 244 -13.88 4.52 -10.22
CA ASN A 244 -14.86 4.56 -9.15
C ASN A 244 -15.00 5.96 -8.51
N GLY A 245 -14.46 7.02 -9.15
CA GLY A 245 -14.54 8.40 -8.64
C GLY A 245 -13.72 8.67 -7.37
N LEU A 246 -12.79 7.78 -7.03
CA LEU A 246 -11.88 7.89 -5.87
C LEU A 246 -10.55 8.57 -6.24
N LEU A 247 -10.40 8.99 -7.50
CA LEU A 247 -9.41 9.94 -8.03
C LEU A 247 -10.06 10.76 -9.16
N GLY A 248 -9.50 11.92 -9.46
CA GLY A 248 -9.94 12.83 -10.51
C GLY A 248 -10.72 14.03 -9.96
N LYS A 249 -11.80 14.40 -10.68
CA LYS A 249 -12.67 15.52 -10.32
C LYS A 249 -13.64 15.13 -9.22
N ASN A 250 -13.89 16.04 -8.27
CA ASN A 250 -14.82 15.82 -7.14
C ASN A 250 -14.59 14.46 -6.45
N VAL A 251 -13.35 14.22 -6.04
CA VAL A 251 -12.87 12.93 -5.52
C VAL A 251 -13.73 12.47 -4.35
N ALA A 252 -14.25 11.25 -4.42
CA ALA A 252 -15.17 10.66 -3.45
C ALA A 252 -16.42 11.52 -3.11
N GLY A 253 -16.81 12.44 -4.00
CA GLY A 253 -17.92 13.38 -3.75
C GLY A 253 -17.58 14.50 -2.75
N SER A 254 -16.29 14.72 -2.45
CA SER A 254 -15.82 15.63 -1.40
C SER A 254 -15.88 17.12 -1.75
N GLY A 255 -16.11 17.47 -3.02
CA GLY A 255 -15.98 18.83 -3.54
C GLY A 255 -14.55 19.24 -3.92
N TYR A 256 -13.56 18.35 -3.76
CA TYR A 256 -12.16 18.59 -4.09
C TYR A 256 -11.69 17.77 -5.29
N ASP A 257 -10.68 18.26 -6.01
CA ASP A 257 -10.05 17.54 -7.11
C ASP A 257 -8.70 16.97 -6.65
N PHE A 258 -8.43 15.71 -6.98
CA PHE A 258 -7.10 15.12 -6.79
C PHE A 258 -6.89 13.95 -7.73
N ASP A 259 -5.82 13.96 -8.53
CA ASP A 259 -5.40 12.82 -9.35
C ASP A 259 -3.91 12.52 -9.12
N MET A 260 -3.47 11.31 -9.46
CA MET A 260 -2.09 10.87 -9.29
C MET A 260 -1.60 9.97 -10.41
N GLU A 261 -0.27 9.91 -10.56
CA GLU A 261 0.39 8.99 -11.50
C GLU A 261 1.66 8.39 -10.89
N MET A 262 2.02 7.21 -11.39
CA MET A 262 3.29 6.57 -11.10
C MET A 262 4.38 7.18 -11.96
N ARG A 263 5.58 7.32 -11.41
CA ARG A 263 6.81 7.66 -12.12
C ARG A 263 7.91 6.70 -11.71
N MET A 264 8.47 6.01 -12.68
CA MET A 264 9.57 5.08 -12.44
C MET A 264 10.90 5.82 -12.42
N GLY A 265 11.69 5.54 -11.39
CA GLY A 265 13.09 5.92 -11.33
C GLY A 265 13.95 5.09 -12.29
N ALA A 266 15.24 5.41 -12.31
CA ALA A 266 16.21 4.83 -13.25
C ALA A 266 17.49 4.32 -12.54
N GLY A 267 17.32 3.59 -11.43
CA GLY A 267 18.40 2.87 -10.74
C GLY A 267 19.38 3.73 -9.95
N ALA A 268 18.99 4.93 -9.53
CA ALA A 268 19.85 5.86 -8.82
C ALA A 268 19.44 6.05 -7.36
N TYR A 269 20.17 5.40 -6.43
CA TYR A 269 19.94 5.49 -4.98
C TYR A 269 19.86 6.93 -4.45
N VAL A 270 20.63 7.86 -5.02
CA VAL A 270 20.58 9.28 -4.63
C VAL A 270 19.22 9.93 -4.87
N CYS A 271 18.37 9.37 -5.74
CA CYS A 271 17.01 9.85 -5.95
C CYS A 271 16.07 9.54 -4.78
N GLY A 272 16.51 8.80 -3.76
CA GLY A 272 15.85 8.78 -2.47
C GLY A 272 15.95 10.11 -1.71
N GLU A 273 16.92 10.97 -2.04
CA GLU A 273 17.00 12.33 -1.51
C GLU A 273 15.93 13.23 -2.17
N GLU A 274 15.19 13.98 -1.36
CA GLU A 274 13.98 14.67 -1.80
C GLU A 274 14.18 15.65 -2.97
N THR A 275 15.32 16.33 -3.08
CA THR A 275 15.56 17.28 -4.18
C THR A 275 16.12 16.63 -5.43
N ALA A 276 16.95 15.59 -5.30
CA ALA A 276 17.37 14.77 -6.43
C ALA A 276 16.17 14.02 -7.06
N LEU A 277 15.23 13.57 -6.23
CA LEU A 277 13.94 13.01 -6.65
C LEU A 277 13.16 14.01 -7.51
N LEU A 278 13.04 15.27 -7.07
CA LEU A 278 12.36 16.31 -7.82
C LEU A 278 13.02 16.57 -9.18
N ASP A 279 14.35 16.63 -9.25
CA ASP A 279 15.06 16.77 -10.51
C ASP A 279 14.78 15.60 -11.46
N SER A 280 14.75 14.37 -10.93
CA SER A 280 14.40 13.17 -11.70
C SER A 280 12.96 13.24 -12.25
N LEU A 281 11.99 13.65 -11.42
CA LEU A 281 10.58 13.88 -11.84
C LEU A 281 10.44 14.94 -12.94
N GLU A 282 11.32 15.95 -12.93
CA GLU A 282 11.40 17.01 -13.94
C GLU A 282 12.15 16.59 -15.21
N GLY A 283 12.60 15.33 -15.31
CA GLY A 283 13.34 14.80 -16.46
C GLY A 283 14.80 15.23 -16.51
N LYS A 284 15.36 15.69 -15.38
CA LYS A 284 16.77 16.08 -15.24
C LYS A 284 17.56 14.95 -14.59
N ARG A 285 18.88 15.11 -14.53
CA ARG A 285 19.75 14.24 -13.72
C ARG A 285 19.42 14.45 -12.24
N GLY A 286 19.28 13.37 -11.47
CA GLY A 286 19.05 13.41 -10.02
C GLY A 286 20.27 13.92 -9.26
N VAL A 287 20.45 15.25 -9.23
CA VAL A 287 21.50 15.94 -8.46
C VAL A 287 20.84 16.65 -7.29
N VAL A 288 21.44 16.53 -6.10
CA VAL A 288 20.93 17.20 -4.91
C VAL A 288 20.99 18.71 -5.09
N ARG A 289 19.86 19.40 -4.88
CA ARG A 289 19.77 20.86 -4.93
C ARG A 289 20.29 21.45 -3.61
N ALA A 290 20.92 22.61 -3.69
CA ALA A 290 21.26 23.39 -2.49
C ALA A 290 19.98 23.78 -1.74
N LYS A 291 20.02 23.71 -0.41
CA LYS A 291 18.96 24.21 0.49
C LYS A 291 19.53 25.40 1.28
N PRO A 292 18.90 26.59 1.30
CA PRO A 292 17.59 26.96 0.73
C PRO A 292 17.54 27.09 -0.82
N PRO A 293 16.34 27.08 -1.45
CA PRO A 293 14.99 27.06 -0.85
C PRO A 293 14.47 25.66 -0.47
N LEU A 294 13.57 25.60 0.51
CA LEU A 294 12.89 24.35 0.89
C LEU A 294 11.87 23.92 -0.19
N PRO A 295 11.73 22.61 -0.48
CA PRO A 295 10.71 22.10 -1.40
C PRO A 295 9.28 22.49 -1.04
N ALA A 296 9.01 22.70 0.26
CA ALA A 296 7.71 23.16 0.74
C ALA A 296 7.31 24.55 0.19
N HIS A 297 8.27 25.37 -0.23
CA HIS A 297 8.03 26.64 -0.91
C HIS A 297 8.26 26.56 -2.43
N LYS A 298 9.35 25.90 -2.84
CA LYS A 298 9.77 25.76 -4.24
C LYS A 298 10.27 24.33 -4.49
N GLY A 299 9.35 23.42 -4.75
CA GLY A 299 9.60 22.00 -4.99
C GLY A 299 9.49 21.63 -6.46
N LEU A 300 8.56 20.73 -6.78
CA LEU A 300 8.31 20.22 -8.13
C LEU A 300 7.85 21.37 -9.05
N PHE A 301 8.57 21.56 -10.17
CA PHE A 301 8.32 22.66 -11.11
C PHE A 301 8.31 24.05 -10.44
N GLY A 302 9.06 24.20 -9.34
CA GLY A 302 9.12 25.44 -8.55
C GLY A 302 7.87 25.76 -7.75
N LYS A 303 6.90 24.84 -7.63
CA LYS A 303 5.65 25.02 -6.87
C LYS A 303 5.75 24.44 -5.45
N PRO A 304 4.95 24.93 -4.48
CA PRO A 304 4.89 24.33 -3.14
C PRO A 304 4.54 22.86 -3.22
N THR A 305 5.38 22.01 -2.64
CA THR A 305 5.27 20.55 -2.77
C THR A 305 5.38 19.86 -1.43
N VAL A 306 4.40 19.03 -1.11
CA VAL A 306 4.51 18.05 -0.04
C VAL A 306 5.34 16.90 -0.56
N ILE A 307 6.48 16.62 0.07
CA ILE A 307 7.25 15.39 -0.18
C ILE A 307 7.23 14.55 1.09
N ASN A 308 6.69 13.35 1.01
CA ASN A 308 6.65 12.40 2.12
C ASN A 308 7.06 11.01 1.65
N ASN A 309 7.70 10.24 2.53
CA ASN A 309 7.87 8.80 2.32
C ASN A 309 6.49 8.11 2.28
N LEU A 310 6.42 6.98 1.56
CA LEU A 310 5.21 6.19 1.40
C LEU A 310 4.54 5.84 2.73
N ILE A 311 5.25 5.26 3.71
CA ILE A 311 4.66 4.92 5.01
C ILE A 311 4.07 6.16 5.70
N SER A 312 4.72 7.32 5.60
CA SER A 312 4.13 8.56 6.16
C SER A 312 2.76 8.86 5.57
N LEU A 313 2.57 8.69 4.26
CA LEU A 313 1.28 8.91 3.60
C LEU A 313 0.29 7.79 3.92
N ALA A 314 0.73 6.53 3.90
CA ALA A 314 -0.11 5.37 4.23
C ALA A 314 -0.55 5.32 5.71
N THR A 315 0.13 6.04 6.61
CA THR A 315 -0.34 6.21 8.00
C THR A 315 -1.46 7.26 8.13
N VAL A 316 -1.62 8.17 7.16
CA VAL A 316 -2.62 9.25 7.24
C VAL A 316 -4.05 8.70 7.38
N PRO A 317 -4.52 7.73 6.56
CA PRO A 317 -5.91 7.25 6.66
C PRO A 317 -6.31 6.80 8.06
N VAL A 318 -5.44 6.04 8.75
CA VAL A 318 -5.74 5.54 10.09
C VAL A 318 -5.70 6.63 11.16
N ILE A 319 -4.95 7.71 10.96
CA ILE A 319 -4.97 8.89 11.85
C ILE A 319 -6.31 9.61 11.77
N LEU A 320 -6.91 9.68 10.59
CA LEU A 320 -8.20 10.35 10.40
C LEU A 320 -9.40 9.44 10.75
N ASP A 321 -9.20 8.11 10.76
CA ASP A 321 -10.23 7.14 11.14
C ASP A 321 -10.34 6.93 12.66
N LYS A 322 -9.24 7.10 13.42
CA LYS A 322 -9.14 6.71 14.84
C LYS A 322 -8.62 7.82 15.73
#